data_AF-A0A1J3K6Y5-F1
#
_entry.id   AF-A0A1J3K6Y5-F1
#
_cell.length_a   1.000
_cell.length_b   1.000
_cell.length_c   1.000
_cell.angle_alpha   90.00
_cell.angle_beta   90.00
_cell.angle_gamma   90.00
#
_symmetry.space_group_name_H-M   'P 1'
#
loop_
_entity.id
_entity.type
_entity.pdbx_description
1 polymer ?
#
loop_
_entity_poly.entity_id
_entity_poly.type
_entity_poly.pdbx_seq_one_letter_code
_entity_poly.pdbx_strand_id
1 'polypeptide(L)'
;VFYGEDPEIIKQNSSENLLRGRKRRSIRVSDFVGIFYMVGVMYSLEAVITSIQGLSASSGDLSSLHNLLKGAEDSLRTDSDVKISTLDQLDPSKHSLGYLYLLETVTRGPVSKENASDVALLIARFINSCDAGQIRLASEKFVSLCKRLKDNVLELKDPLRGVAPLLTAIHKVQVSTKRLTALHPDFLQLCLLAKCYKAGFSILSDDILEVDQPRDFFLYCYYGGMICIGRKRFQKALELLFKVVTAPMHLVNAIALEAYKKYILVSLIYNGHFSNSLPKCASTAAQRNFKGFCLTYIEVGNCYNEGKIDELEALVVASSSDFEKDNNLGLVKQAVSSLYKRNILRLTQKYLTLSLQDIANMVQLASAKEAEMHVLQMIQDGQIHALINQKDGMVRFLEDPEQYKTSEMIEIMDSVIQRTIGLSKDILAMDESLSCDPLYLGKVGRERQRYDFGDDFDTVPQKFSM
;
A
#
# COMPACT_ATOMS: atom_id res chain seq x y z
N VAL A 1 19.49 42.08 28.87
CA VAL A 1 19.51 42.71 30.21
C VAL A 1 19.56 41.57 31.21
N PHE A 2 20.76 41.00 31.41
CA PHE A 2 21.59 41.07 32.65
C PHE A 2 20.92 40.30 33.81
N TYR A 3 21.49 39.28 34.45
CA TYR A 3 22.88 38.94 34.86
C TYR A 3 23.06 37.40 34.79
N GLY A 4 24.22 36.75 34.59
CA GLY A 4 25.63 37.11 34.80
C GLY A 4 26.15 36.52 36.13
N GLU A 5 27.00 35.49 36.05
CA GLU A 5 28.22 35.24 36.89
C GLU A 5 28.56 33.75 37.03
N ASP A 6 29.67 33.34 36.39
CA ASP A 6 30.56 32.26 36.83
C ASP A 6 31.41 32.77 38.02
N PRO A 7 31.95 31.86 38.84
CA PRO A 7 33.42 31.81 38.89
C PRO A 7 34.01 30.39 39.06
N GLU A 8 35.14 30.17 38.39
CA GLU A 8 36.12 29.14 38.69
C GLU A 8 36.77 29.32 40.09
N ILE A 9 37.53 28.30 40.53
CA ILE A 9 38.83 28.35 41.25
C ILE A 9 38.93 27.53 42.58
N ILE A 10 39.71 26.43 42.52
CA ILE A 10 40.81 25.99 43.44
C ILE A 10 40.69 24.82 44.47
N LYS A 11 41.75 23.98 44.42
CA LYS A 11 42.45 23.09 45.40
C LYS A 11 41.89 21.68 45.66
N GLN A 12 42.59 20.61 45.24
CA GLN A 12 43.84 19.97 45.76
C GLN A 12 43.65 19.15 47.05
N ASN A 13 43.92 17.84 46.96
CA ASN A 13 44.86 17.04 47.78
C ASN A 13 44.47 15.54 47.73
N SER A 14 45.32 14.69 47.14
CA SER A 14 46.29 13.79 47.82
C SER A 14 45.64 12.44 48.18
N SER A 15 46.21 11.25 47.96
CA SER A 15 47.62 10.84 47.95
C SER A 15 47.77 9.45 47.29
N GLU A 16 48.85 9.31 46.54
CA GLU A 16 49.87 8.23 46.52
C GLU A 16 49.55 6.79 46.98
N ASN A 17 49.91 5.82 46.13
CA ASN A 17 50.87 4.76 46.52
C ASN A 17 51.61 4.11 45.33
N LEU A 18 52.94 4.32 45.32
CA LEU A 18 54.11 3.52 44.89
C LEU A 18 53.97 2.32 43.92
N LEU A 19 54.68 2.30 42.75
CA LEU A 19 56.06 1.80 42.48
C LEU A 19 56.22 0.27 42.76
N ARG A 20 56.77 -0.64 41.93
CA ARG A 20 57.72 -0.60 40.81
C ARG A 20 57.77 -1.99 40.12
N GLY A 21 57.78 -2.00 38.78
CA GLY A 21 58.72 -2.77 37.93
C GLY A 21 58.64 -4.31 37.82
N ARG A 22 58.20 -4.79 36.64
CA ARG A 22 58.98 -5.76 35.84
C ARG A 22 58.59 -5.72 34.36
N LYS A 23 59.63 -5.55 33.53
CA LYS A 23 59.62 -5.44 32.06
C LYS A 23 58.89 -6.60 31.38
N ARG A 24 57.91 -6.29 30.52
CA ARG A 24 57.60 -7.08 29.32
C ARG A 24 57.56 -6.12 28.14
N ARG A 25 58.42 -6.37 27.14
CA ARG A 25 58.41 -5.68 25.85
C ARG A 25 57.06 -5.98 25.19
N SER A 26 56.16 -5.01 25.17
CA SER A 26 54.97 -5.02 24.31
C SER A 26 55.34 -4.31 23.02
N ILE A 27 55.53 -5.10 21.96
CA ILE A 27 55.66 -4.61 20.59
C ILE A 27 54.29 -4.03 20.23
N ARG A 28 54.26 -2.76 19.81
CA ARG A 28 53.05 -2.12 19.30
C ARG A 28 52.54 -2.92 18.10
N VAL A 29 51.29 -3.40 18.18
CA VAL A 29 50.55 -3.97 17.04
C VAL A 29 50.01 -2.86 16.11
N SER A 30 50.45 -1.60 16.29
CA SER A 30 50.07 -0.48 15.42
C SER A 30 50.87 -0.41 14.10
N ASP A 31 51.92 -1.22 13.96
CA ASP A 31 52.82 -1.15 12.78
C ASP A 31 52.67 -2.39 11.86
N PHE A 32 51.59 -3.17 12.03
CA PHE A 32 51.23 -4.33 11.20
C PHE A 32 49.76 -4.30 10.71
N VAL A 33 49.21 -3.09 10.54
CA VAL A 33 47.87 -2.86 9.95
C VAL A 33 47.97 -2.17 8.58
N GLY A 34 49.19 -1.96 8.08
CA GLY A 34 49.43 -1.65 6.67
C GLY A 34 49.67 -2.94 5.91
N ILE A 35 48.91 -3.16 4.82
CA ILE A 35 49.03 -4.28 3.87
C ILE A 35 48.24 -5.54 4.28
N PHE A 36 46.93 -5.39 4.45
CA PHE A 36 45.98 -6.38 3.97
C PHE A 36 45.05 -5.68 2.98
N TYR A 37 45.60 -5.32 1.82
CA TYR A 37 44.76 -5.08 0.65
C TYR A 37 44.05 -6.40 0.37
N MET A 38 42.73 -6.38 0.49
CA MET A 38 41.85 -7.31 -0.20
C MET A 38 42.37 -7.49 -1.62
N VAL A 39 43.01 -8.63 -1.92
CA VAL A 39 43.18 -9.09 -3.28
C VAL A 39 41.79 -9.53 -3.75
N GLY A 40 40.95 -8.54 -4.06
CA GLY A 40 39.74 -8.78 -4.83
C GLY A 40 40.17 -9.27 -6.20
N VAL A 41 39.59 -10.39 -6.65
CA VAL A 41 39.73 -10.84 -8.03
C VAL A 41 39.27 -9.68 -8.93
N MET A 42 40.21 -9.02 -9.63
CA MET A 42 39.85 -8.00 -10.61
C MET A 42 39.27 -8.71 -11.83
N TYR A 43 37.96 -8.60 -12.00
CA TYR A 43 37.29 -9.10 -13.20
C TYR A 43 37.46 -8.08 -14.33
N SER A 44 38.05 -8.48 -15.45
CA SER A 44 38.06 -7.67 -16.67
C SER A 44 36.65 -7.64 -17.29
N LEU A 45 36.21 -6.48 -17.78
CA LEU A 45 34.90 -6.30 -18.39
C LEU A 45 34.64 -7.29 -19.53
N GLU A 46 35.63 -7.57 -20.38
CA GLU A 46 35.50 -8.54 -21.48
C GLU A 46 35.28 -9.97 -20.97
N ALA A 47 35.94 -10.34 -19.87
CA ALA A 47 35.76 -11.64 -19.24
C ALA A 47 34.36 -11.79 -18.62
N VAL A 48 33.83 -10.70 -18.05
CA VAL A 48 32.46 -10.66 -17.53
C VAL A 48 31.44 -10.80 -18.67
N ILE A 49 31.59 -10.06 -19.77
CA ILE A 49 30.70 -10.16 -20.94
C ILE A 49 30.72 -11.56 -21.54
N THR A 50 31.91 -12.15 -21.71
CA THR A 50 32.06 -13.52 -22.20
C THR A 50 31.37 -14.53 -21.28
N SER A 51 31.50 -14.35 -19.96
CA SER A 51 30.83 -15.18 -18.96
C SER A 51 29.32 -15.03 -19.02
N ILE A 52 28.79 -13.81 -19.21
CA ILE A 52 27.36 -13.57 -19.40
C ILE A 52 26.85 -14.31 -20.64
N GLN A 53 27.53 -14.20 -21.77
CA GLN A 53 27.13 -14.87 -23.01
C GLN A 53 27.15 -16.40 -22.89
N GLY A 54 28.16 -16.96 -22.21
CA GLY A 54 28.30 -18.41 -22.03
C GLY A 54 27.35 -19.03 -21.01
N LEU A 55 27.04 -18.32 -19.91
CA LEU A 55 26.33 -18.90 -18.75
C LEU A 55 24.84 -18.54 -18.67
N SER A 56 24.29 -17.80 -19.65
CA SER A 56 22.88 -17.37 -19.61
C SER A 56 21.88 -18.42 -20.13
N ALA A 57 22.34 -19.58 -20.61
CA ALA A 57 21.50 -20.56 -21.31
C ALA A 57 20.81 -21.60 -20.40
N SER A 58 21.39 -21.96 -19.25
CA SER A 58 20.88 -23.02 -18.37
C SER A 58 20.67 -22.54 -16.93
N SER A 59 19.75 -23.17 -16.18
CA SER A 59 19.43 -22.77 -14.80
C SER A 59 20.58 -22.99 -13.82
N GLY A 60 21.37 -24.06 -14.00
CA GLY A 60 22.59 -24.32 -13.21
C GLY A 60 23.65 -23.25 -13.46
N ASP A 61 23.86 -22.88 -14.72
CA ASP A 61 24.84 -21.86 -15.12
C ASP A 61 24.42 -20.45 -14.67
N LEU A 62 23.12 -20.15 -14.66
CA LEU A 62 22.59 -18.86 -14.18
C LEU A 62 22.88 -18.62 -12.70
N SER A 63 22.87 -19.67 -11.87
CA SER A 63 23.23 -19.54 -10.45
C SER A 63 24.71 -19.19 -10.26
N SER A 64 25.58 -19.83 -11.04
CA SER A 64 27.02 -19.56 -11.08
C SER A 64 27.30 -18.15 -11.61
N LEU A 65 26.59 -17.75 -12.67
CA LEU A 65 26.66 -16.40 -13.23
C LEU A 65 26.23 -15.35 -12.22
N HIS A 66 25.15 -15.58 -11.47
CA HIS A 66 24.70 -14.65 -10.41
C HIS A 66 25.77 -14.44 -9.34
N ASN A 67 26.43 -15.52 -8.90
CA ASN A 67 27.50 -15.43 -7.91
C ASN A 67 28.73 -14.68 -8.45
N LEU A 68 29.10 -14.93 -9.72
CA LEU A 68 30.17 -14.20 -10.39
C LEU A 68 29.85 -12.71 -10.50
N LEU A 69 28.64 -12.35 -10.95
CA LEU A 69 28.20 -10.96 -11.08
C LEU A 69 28.13 -10.23 -9.73
N LYS A 70 27.74 -10.91 -8.65
CA LYS A 70 27.85 -10.37 -7.29
C LYS A 70 29.30 -10.10 -6.89
N GLY A 71 30.22 -11.01 -7.22
CA GLY A 71 31.65 -10.83 -6.95
C GLY A 71 32.30 -9.73 -7.78
N ALA A 72 31.85 -9.53 -9.01
CA ALA A 72 32.36 -8.51 -9.93
C ALA A 72 31.73 -7.12 -9.74
N GLU A 73 30.71 -6.99 -8.89
CA GLU A 73 29.89 -5.78 -8.80
C GLU A 73 30.70 -4.53 -8.47
N ASP A 74 31.60 -4.59 -7.49
CA ASP A 74 32.39 -3.42 -7.11
C ASP A 74 33.42 -3.04 -8.17
N SER A 75 34.01 -4.03 -8.86
CA SER A 75 34.89 -3.78 -10.00
C SER A 75 34.16 -3.07 -11.15
N LEU A 76 32.96 -3.57 -11.52
CA LEU A 76 32.13 -2.97 -12.57
C LEU A 76 31.66 -1.55 -12.24
N ARG A 77 31.53 -1.20 -10.95
CA ARG A 77 31.14 0.14 -10.52
C ARG A 77 32.26 1.16 -10.61
N THR A 78 33.51 0.72 -10.46
CA THR A 78 34.69 1.59 -10.52
C THR A 78 35.27 1.72 -11.92
N ASP A 79 34.92 0.81 -12.81
CA ASP A 79 35.44 0.74 -14.16
C ASP A 79 34.78 1.79 -15.07
N SER A 80 35.58 2.74 -15.56
CA SER A 80 35.14 3.81 -16.46
C SER A 80 34.78 3.34 -17.87
N ASP A 81 35.14 2.10 -18.22
CA ASP A 81 34.89 1.52 -19.54
C ASP A 81 33.48 0.95 -19.68
N VAL A 82 32.75 0.78 -18.57
CA VAL A 82 31.35 0.37 -18.57
C VAL A 82 30.46 1.53 -19.06
N LYS A 83 30.20 1.54 -20.37
CA LYS A 83 29.37 2.53 -21.07
C LYS A 83 28.11 1.91 -21.63
N ILE A 84 27.15 2.73 -22.08
CA ILE A 84 25.91 2.27 -22.72
C ILE A 84 26.21 1.34 -23.91
N SER A 85 27.26 1.61 -24.68
CA SER A 85 27.68 0.78 -25.83
C SER A 85 28.13 -0.64 -25.46
N THR A 86 28.42 -0.91 -24.18
CA THR A 86 28.76 -2.29 -23.74
C THR A 86 27.53 -3.20 -23.78
N LEU A 87 26.33 -2.62 -23.65
CA LEU A 87 25.07 -3.34 -23.71
C LEU A 87 24.74 -3.84 -25.13
N ASP A 88 25.32 -3.25 -26.18
CA ASP A 88 25.07 -3.65 -27.58
C ASP A 88 25.57 -5.08 -27.87
N GLN A 89 26.47 -5.62 -27.04
CA GLN A 89 26.99 -6.98 -27.14
C GLN A 89 26.07 -8.03 -26.50
N LEU A 90 25.00 -7.60 -25.83
CA LEU A 90 24.12 -8.45 -25.05
C LEU A 90 22.67 -8.34 -25.53
N ASP A 91 22.08 -9.48 -25.85
CA ASP A 91 20.62 -9.59 -26.03
C ASP A 91 19.89 -9.45 -24.67
N PRO A 92 18.99 -8.46 -24.50
CA PRO A 92 18.32 -8.21 -23.23
C PRO A 92 17.31 -9.30 -22.84
N SER A 93 16.85 -10.13 -23.78
CA SER A 93 15.93 -11.25 -23.52
C SER A 93 16.66 -12.53 -23.12
N LYS A 94 17.85 -12.77 -23.70
CA LYS A 94 18.67 -13.97 -23.41
C LYS A 94 19.62 -13.78 -22.24
N HIS A 95 20.19 -12.58 -22.09
CA HIS A 95 21.21 -12.26 -21.10
C HIS A 95 20.69 -11.32 -20.01
N SER A 96 19.41 -11.41 -19.67
CA SER A 96 18.72 -10.44 -18.81
C SER A 96 19.39 -10.21 -17.46
N LEU A 97 19.95 -11.26 -16.84
CA LEU A 97 20.65 -11.13 -15.56
C LEU A 97 21.92 -10.28 -15.68
N GLY A 98 22.79 -10.61 -16.64
CA GLY A 98 24.01 -9.84 -16.89
C GLY A 98 23.73 -8.42 -17.38
N TYR A 99 22.76 -8.28 -18.29
CA TYR A 99 22.29 -6.99 -18.80
C TYR A 99 21.78 -6.10 -17.66
N LEU A 100 21.05 -6.66 -16.68
CA LEU A 100 20.57 -5.91 -15.51
C LEU A 100 21.73 -5.34 -14.68
N TYR A 101 22.78 -6.12 -14.42
CA TYR A 101 23.94 -5.65 -13.66
C TYR A 101 24.69 -4.52 -14.38
N LEU A 102 24.89 -4.65 -15.69
CA LEU A 102 25.55 -3.61 -16.49
C LEU A 102 24.65 -2.37 -16.65
N LEU A 103 23.36 -2.55 -16.88
CA LEU A 103 22.43 -1.42 -17.02
C LEU A 103 22.29 -0.64 -15.69
N GLU A 104 22.23 -1.33 -14.55
CA GLU A 104 22.16 -0.69 -13.24
C GLU A 104 23.44 0.13 -12.95
N THR A 105 24.61 -0.36 -13.36
CA THR A 105 25.90 0.34 -13.18
C THR A 105 26.03 1.53 -14.11
N VAL A 106 25.73 1.38 -15.40
CA VAL A 106 25.80 2.48 -16.39
C VAL A 106 24.82 3.60 -16.09
N THR A 107 23.63 3.27 -15.58
CA THR A 107 22.62 4.27 -15.25
C THR A 107 22.77 4.81 -13.83
N ARG A 108 23.87 4.49 -13.13
CA ARG A 108 24.13 4.93 -11.76
C ARG A 108 24.62 6.38 -11.75
N GLY A 109 23.97 7.23 -10.97
CA GLY A 109 24.37 8.63 -10.78
C GLY A 109 23.32 9.63 -11.28
N PRO A 110 23.54 10.94 -11.05
CA PRO A 110 22.64 11.97 -11.53
C PRO A 110 22.70 12.03 -13.06
N VAL A 111 21.56 11.84 -13.71
CA VAL A 111 21.44 11.98 -15.17
C VAL A 111 21.13 13.45 -15.48
N SER A 112 21.81 14.05 -16.46
CA SER A 112 21.40 15.37 -16.94
C SER A 112 20.00 15.27 -17.56
N LYS A 113 19.22 16.37 -17.52
CA LYS A 113 17.86 16.38 -18.11
C LYS A 113 17.83 15.96 -19.58
N GLU A 114 18.90 16.27 -20.31
CA GLU A 114 19.09 15.91 -21.72
C GLU A 114 19.16 14.39 -21.91
N ASN A 115 19.89 13.69 -21.04
CA ASN A 115 20.08 12.24 -21.12
C ASN A 115 18.97 11.44 -20.42
N ALA A 116 18.16 12.07 -19.56
CA ALA A 116 17.12 11.39 -18.78
C ALA A 116 16.07 10.70 -19.68
N SER A 117 15.75 11.30 -20.85
CA SER A 117 14.80 10.72 -21.80
C SER A 117 15.33 9.43 -22.45
N ASP A 118 16.61 9.41 -22.81
CA ASP A 118 17.26 8.28 -23.46
C ASP A 118 17.49 7.14 -22.47
N VAL A 119 17.92 7.47 -21.25
CA VAL A 119 18.05 6.50 -20.15
C VAL A 119 16.69 5.90 -19.80
N ALA A 120 15.63 6.71 -19.69
CA ALA A 120 14.28 6.20 -19.44
C ALA A 120 13.82 5.26 -20.58
N LEU A 121 14.10 5.59 -21.84
CA LEU A 121 13.78 4.74 -22.98
C LEU A 121 14.56 3.41 -22.95
N LEU A 122 15.85 3.46 -22.63
CA LEU A 122 16.71 2.28 -22.49
C LEU A 122 16.21 1.33 -21.41
N ILE A 123 15.87 1.86 -20.24
CA ILE A 123 15.32 1.07 -19.12
C ILE A 123 13.96 0.48 -19.51
N ALA A 124 13.07 1.28 -20.10
CA ALA A 124 11.74 0.81 -20.52
C ALA A 124 11.83 -0.31 -21.56
N ARG A 125 12.75 -0.20 -22.54
CA ARG A 125 13.01 -1.26 -23.53
C ARG A 125 13.47 -2.55 -22.85
N PHE A 126 14.43 -2.46 -21.94
CA PHE A 126 14.90 -3.62 -21.18
C PHE A 126 13.78 -4.29 -20.37
N ILE A 127 13.00 -3.50 -19.63
CA ILE A 127 11.86 -4.02 -18.85
C ILE A 127 10.88 -4.79 -19.74
N ASN A 128 10.63 -4.32 -20.96
CA ASN A 128 9.71 -4.98 -21.88
C ASN A 128 10.30 -6.28 -22.45
N SER A 129 11.61 -6.33 -22.75
CA SER A 129 12.25 -7.49 -23.39
C SER A 129 12.81 -8.56 -22.44
N CYS A 130 13.10 -8.22 -21.17
CA CYS A 130 13.82 -9.12 -20.27
C CYS A 130 13.06 -10.42 -19.91
N ASP A 131 13.79 -11.49 -19.63
CA ASP A 131 13.26 -12.73 -19.10
C ASP A 131 12.91 -12.61 -17.60
N ALA A 132 11.72 -13.08 -17.22
CA ALA A 132 11.21 -12.99 -15.86
C ALA A 132 11.92 -13.95 -14.89
N GLY A 133 12.42 -15.10 -15.36
CA GLY A 133 13.14 -16.06 -14.52
C GLY A 133 14.49 -15.50 -14.08
N GLN A 134 15.25 -14.97 -15.04
CA GLN A 134 16.56 -14.38 -14.79
C GLN A 134 16.52 -13.15 -13.88
N ILE A 135 15.61 -12.20 -14.12
CA ILE A 135 15.53 -11.00 -13.28
C ILE A 135 15.09 -11.32 -11.84
N ARG A 136 14.34 -12.41 -11.62
CA ARG A 136 13.91 -12.83 -10.29
C ARG A 136 15.07 -13.32 -9.41
N LEU A 137 16.18 -13.76 -10.01
CA LEU A 137 17.42 -14.07 -9.26
C LEU A 137 18.05 -12.82 -8.61
N ALA A 138 17.79 -11.64 -9.17
CA ALA A 138 18.32 -10.35 -8.72
C ALA A 138 17.18 -9.30 -8.59
N SER A 139 16.07 -9.68 -7.96
CA SER A 139 14.85 -8.87 -7.90
C SER A 139 15.07 -7.48 -7.28
N GLU A 140 15.92 -7.35 -6.26
CA GLU A 140 16.24 -6.08 -5.62
C GLU A 140 16.88 -5.08 -6.60
N LYS A 141 17.80 -5.55 -7.46
CA LYS A 141 18.45 -4.74 -8.50
C LYS A 141 17.46 -4.32 -9.58
N PHE A 142 16.59 -5.24 -9.98
CA PHE A 142 15.54 -4.93 -10.94
C PHE A 142 14.54 -3.90 -10.40
N VAL A 143 14.17 -4.00 -9.11
CA VAL A 143 13.34 -3.01 -8.43
C VAL A 143 14.04 -1.65 -8.36
N SER A 144 15.32 -1.61 -8.01
CA SER A 144 16.16 -0.40 -8.01
C SER A 144 16.16 0.29 -9.38
N LEU A 145 16.34 -0.48 -10.46
CA LEU A 145 16.29 0.02 -11.83
C LEU A 145 14.91 0.59 -12.21
N CYS A 146 13.83 -0.10 -11.83
CA CYS A 146 12.46 0.35 -12.08
C CYS A 146 12.14 1.65 -11.31
N LYS A 147 12.62 1.79 -10.07
CA LYS A 147 12.50 3.03 -9.29
C LYS A 147 13.27 4.17 -9.96
N ARG A 148 14.44 3.90 -10.53
CA ARG A 148 15.18 4.88 -11.33
C ARG A 148 14.43 5.33 -12.59
N LEU A 149 13.75 4.40 -13.28
CA LEU A 149 12.85 4.78 -14.38
C LEU A 149 11.76 5.73 -13.90
N LYS A 150 11.11 5.44 -12.77
CA LYS A 150 10.11 6.31 -12.15
C LYS A 150 10.70 7.71 -11.90
N ASP A 151 11.85 7.80 -11.25
CA ASP A 151 12.46 9.08 -10.92
C ASP A 151 12.79 9.90 -12.19
N ASN A 152 13.34 9.25 -13.23
CA ASN A 152 13.60 9.89 -14.52
C ASN A 152 12.33 10.44 -15.19
N VAL A 153 11.23 9.69 -15.22
CA VAL A 153 9.99 10.17 -15.86
C VAL A 153 9.32 11.29 -15.05
N LEU A 154 9.53 11.33 -13.74
CA LEU A 154 9.09 12.43 -12.88
C LEU A 154 9.92 13.69 -13.10
N GLU A 155 11.24 13.58 -13.26
CA GLU A 155 12.12 14.70 -13.60
C GLU A 155 11.78 15.30 -14.98
N LEU A 156 11.43 14.44 -15.94
CA LEU A 156 10.95 14.84 -17.27
C LEU A 156 9.54 15.44 -17.26
N LYS A 157 8.82 15.37 -16.12
CA LYS A 157 7.42 15.78 -15.96
C LYS A 157 6.45 15.04 -16.91
N ASP A 158 6.80 13.82 -17.30
CA ASP A 158 5.97 12.96 -18.14
C ASP A 158 5.78 11.57 -17.50
N PRO A 159 5.02 11.49 -16.39
CA PRO A 159 4.83 10.24 -15.63
C PRO A 159 4.16 9.13 -16.46
N LEU A 160 3.44 9.49 -17.54
CA LEU A 160 2.74 8.53 -18.39
C LEU A 160 3.70 7.53 -19.04
N ARG A 161 4.92 7.97 -19.39
CA ARG A 161 5.97 7.11 -19.98
C ARG A 161 6.38 5.95 -19.08
N GLY A 162 6.24 6.08 -17.76
CA GLY A 162 6.60 5.02 -16.81
C GLY A 162 5.45 4.05 -16.49
N VAL A 163 4.20 4.38 -16.84
CA VAL A 163 3.02 3.58 -16.46
C VAL A 163 3.06 2.18 -17.06
N ALA A 164 3.16 2.07 -18.39
CA ALA A 164 3.17 0.76 -19.05
C ALA A 164 4.40 -0.09 -18.70
N PRO A 165 5.63 0.44 -18.71
CA PRO A 165 6.81 -0.33 -18.28
C PRO A 165 6.72 -0.82 -16.84
N LEU A 166 6.28 0.02 -15.88
CA LEU A 166 6.15 -0.44 -14.48
C LEU A 166 5.08 -1.51 -14.30
N LEU A 167 3.98 -1.47 -15.06
CA LEU A 167 3.00 -2.55 -15.05
C LEU A 167 3.61 -3.87 -15.54
N THR A 168 4.37 -3.83 -16.63
CA THR A 168 5.13 -4.99 -17.13
C THR A 168 6.11 -5.50 -16.07
N ALA A 169 6.83 -4.59 -15.41
CA ALA A 169 7.80 -4.92 -14.36
C ALA A 169 7.14 -5.63 -13.17
N ILE A 170 5.95 -5.18 -12.74
CA ILE A 170 5.18 -5.84 -11.67
C ILE A 170 4.91 -7.28 -12.05
N HIS A 171 4.33 -7.54 -13.22
CA HIS A 171 4.00 -8.91 -13.66
C HIS A 171 5.23 -9.82 -13.79
N LYS A 172 6.40 -9.28 -14.16
CA LYS A 172 7.62 -10.09 -14.28
C LYS A 172 8.26 -10.44 -12.93
N VAL A 173 8.21 -9.52 -11.96
CA VAL A 173 8.77 -9.75 -10.61
C VAL A 173 7.83 -10.57 -9.74
N GLN A 174 6.52 -10.36 -9.89
CA GLN A 174 5.51 -10.98 -9.07
C GLN A 174 5.48 -12.50 -9.32
N VAL A 175 5.72 -13.28 -8.26
CA VAL A 175 5.70 -14.76 -8.30
C VAL A 175 4.25 -15.29 -8.20
N SER A 176 3.40 -14.58 -7.45
CA SER A 176 1.99 -14.88 -7.25
C SER A 176 1.20 -13.57 -7.30
N THR A 177 0.04 -13.56 -7.96
CA THR A 177 -0.85 -12.38 -8.05
C THR A 177 -1.29 -11.86 -6.68
N LYS A 178 -1.20 -12.70 -5.64
CA LYS A 178 -1.56 -12.37 -4.25
C LYS A 178 -0.44 -11.69 -3.46
N ARG A 179 0.75 -11.54 -4.04
CA ARG A 179 1.90 -10.93 -3.37
C ARG A 179 2.09 -9.49 -3.77
N LEU A 180 2.17 -8.61 -2.77
CA LEU A 180 2.55 -7.21 -2.97
C LEU A 180 4.05 -7.10 -3.27
N THR A 181 4.39 -6.54 -4.42
CA THR A 181 5.78 -6.19 -4.74
C THR A 181 6.08 -4.73 -4.41
N ALA A 182 7.36 -4.41 -4.20
CA ALA A 182 7.83 -3.06 -3.95
C ALA A 182 7.55 -2.05 -5.09
N LEU A 183 7.12 -2.52 -6.28
CA LEU A 183 6.81 -1.68 -7.44
C LEU A 183 5.33 -1.27 -7.52
N HIS A 184 4.43 -1.95 -6.79
CA HIS A 184 3.00 -1.62 -6.82
C HIS A 184 2.73 -0.16 -6.41
N PRO A 185 3.30 0.35 -5.30
CA PRO A 185 3.06 1.74 -4.91
C PRO A 185 3.60 2.75 -5.92
N ASP A 186 4.78 2.48 -6.49
CA ASP A 186 5.43 3.33 -7.49
C ASP A 186 4.59 3.43 -8.78
N PHE A 187 4.05 2.30 -9.24
CA PHE A 187 3.13 2.27 -10.39
C PHE A 187 1.84 3.05 -10.12
N LEU A 188 1.21 2.86 -8.94
CA LEU A 188 -0.01 3.58 -8.58
C LEU A 188 0.24 5.09 -8.45
N GLN A 189 1.41 5.48 -7.93
CA GLN A 189 1.83 6.88 -7.87
C GLN A 189 1.93 7.49 -9.28
N LEU A 190 2.56 6.80 -10.24
CA LEU A 190 2.61 7.28 -11.63
C LEU A 190 1.21 7.37 -12.24
N CYS A 191 0.34 6.40 -11.98
CA CYS A 191 -1.04 6.42 -12.48
C CYS A 191 -1.82 7.62 -11.93
N LEU A 192 -1.62 7.99 -10.65
CA LEU A 192 -2.24 9.18 -10.05
C LEU A 192 -1.74 10.46 -10.71
N LEU A 193 -0.42 10.61 -10.85
CA LEU A 193 0.21 11.80 -11.43
C LEU A 193 -0.14 11.97 -12.92
N ALA A 194 -0.18 10.87 -13.67
CA ALA A 194 -0.60 10.85 -15.08
C ALA A 194 -2.12 10.88 -15.28
N LYS A 195 -2.92 10.85 -14.20
CA LYS A 195 -4.39 10.70 -14.21
C LYS A 195 -4.86 9.46 -14.99
N CYS A 196 -4.04 8.42 -15.08
CA CYS A 196 -4.33 7.16 -15.77
C CYS A 196 -5.02 6.15 -14.83
N TYR A 197 -6.20 6.51 -14.31
CA TYR A 197 -6.89 5.70 -13.30
C TYR A 197 -7.35 4.33 -13.80
N LYS A 198 -7.57 4.17 -15.11
CA LYS A 198 -7.93 2.87 -15.70
C LYS A 198 -6.80 1.85 -15.55
N ALA A 199 -5.56 2.26 -15.82
CA ALA A 199 -4.39 1.41 -15.64
C ALA A 199 -4.15 1.13 -14.15
N GLY A 200 -4.22 2.15 -13.30
CA GLY A 200 -4.04 1.97 -11.86
C GLY A 200 -5.07 1.00 -11.24
N PHE A 201 -6.31 1.02 -11.71
CA PHE A 201 -7.35 0.12 -11.20
C PHE A 201 -7.18 -1.34 -11.62
N SER A 202 -6.45 -1.65 -12.71
CA SER A 202 -6.35 -3.03 -13.19
C SER A 202 -5.69 -3.96 -12.17
N ILE A 203 -4.73 -3.46 -11.40
CA ILE A 203 -4.02 -4.24 -10.37
C ILE A 203 -4.74 -4.22 -9.00
N LEU A 204 -5.78 -3.41 -8.83
CA LEU A 204 -6.56 -3.32 -7.58
C LEU A 204 -7.72 -4.32 -7.54
N SER A 205 -7.92 -5.06 -8.63
CA SER A 205 -8.97 -6.08 -8.75
C SER A 205 -8.58 -7.34 -7.99
N ASP A 206 -7.28 -7.65 -7.91
CA ASP A 206 -6.75 -8.80 -7.22
C ASP A 206 -6.65 -8.56 -5.71
N ASP A 207 -6.96 -9.59 -4.92
CA ASP A 207 -6.83 -9.56 -3.47
C ASP A 207 -5.40 -9.96 -3.07
N ILE A 208 -4.65 -8.97 -2.59
CA ILE A 208 -3.30 -9.16 -2.04
C ILE A 208 -3.39 -9.75 -0.63
N LEU A 209 -2.70 -10.88 -0.42
CA LEU A 209 -2.62 -11.61 0.85
C LEU A 209 -1.21 -11.58 1.45
N GLU A 210 -0.16 -11.55 0.63
CA GLU A 210 1.24 -11.56 1.08
C GLU A 210 1.85 -10.16 0.99
N VAL A 211 2.42 -9.70 2.10
CA VAL A 211 3.01 -8.36 2.24
C VAL A 211 4.32 -8.46 3.00
N ASP A 212 5.41 -7.97 2.40
CA ASP A 212 6.74 -7.96 3.05
C ASP A 212 7.02 -6.65 3.79
N GLN A 213 6.70 -5.52 3.16
CA GLN A 213 7.12 -4.20 3.62
C GLN A 213 5.91 -3.36 4.06
N PRO A 214 5.82 -2.96 5.34
CA PRO A 214 4.70 -2.17 5.83
C PRO A 214 4.50 -0.88 5.04
N ARG A 215 5.58 -0.15 4.73
CA ARG A 215 5.49 1.12 3.99
C ARG A 215 4.84 0.94 2.61
N ASP A 216 5.20 -0.14 1.91
CA ASP A 216 4.68 -0.40 0.58
C ASP A 216 3.19 -0.75 0.63
N PHE A 217 2.75 -1.48 1.67
CA PHE A 217 1.34 -1.74 1.90
C PHE A 217 0.52 -0.47 2.16
N PHE A 218 1.01 0.43 3.02
CA PHE A 218 0.32 1.68 3.31
C PHE A 218 0.16 2.53 2.03
N LEU A 219 1.22 2.65 1.24
CA LEU A 219 1.19 3.41 -0.01
C LEU A 219 0.32 2.75 -1.09
N TYR A 220 0.40 1.42 -1.23
CA TYR A 220 -0.45 0.67 -2.16
C TYR A 220 -1.93 0.91 -1.87
N CYS A 221 -2.34 0.71 -0.62
CA CYS A 221 -3.73 0.89 -0.22
C CYS A 221 -4.16 2.37 -0.28
N TYR A 222 -3.31 3.32 0.11
CA TYR A 222 -3.63 4.74 0.05
C TYR A 222 -3.78 5.23 -1.40
N TYR A 223 -2.80 4.97 -2.26
CA TYR A 223 -2.86 5.37 -3.67
C TYR A 223 -3.96 4.63 -4.42
N GLY A 224 -4.15 3.34 -4.15
CA GLY A 224 -5.26 2.56 -4.69
C GLY A 224 -6.61 3.14 -4.28
N GLY A 225 -6.76 3.52 -3.01
CA GLY A 225 -7.94 4.21 -2.51
C GLY A 225 -8.21 5.52 -3.25
N MET A 226 -7.19 6.34 -3.49
CA MET A 226 -7.31 7.58 -4.28
C MET A 226 -7.72 7.32 -5.73
N ILE A 227 -7.18 6.29 -6.39
CA ILE A 227 -7.58 5.89 -7.74
C ILE A 227 -9.04 5.46 -7.76
N CYS A 228 -9.47 4.65 -6.78
CA CYS A 228 -10.86 4.23 -6.65
C CYS A 228 -11.80 5.43 -6.39
N ILE A 229 -11.41 6.41 -5.56
CA ILE A 229 -12.14 7.68 -5.39
C ILE A 229 -12.27 8.41 -6.73
N GLY A 230 -11.16 8.57 -7.46
CA GLY A 230 -11.16 9.23 -8.77
C GLY A 230 -12.07 8.55 -9.81
N ARG A 231 -12.28 7.23 -9.68
CA ARG A 231 -13.22 6.45 -10.50
C ARG A 231 -14.62 6.31 -9.90
N LYS A 232 -14.92 6.97 -8.77
CA LYS A 232 -16.17 6.84 -8.00
C LYS A 232 -16.50 5.40 -7.59
N ARG A 233 -15.50 4.53 -7.48
CA ARG A 233 -15.61 3.16 -6.93
C ARG A 233 -15.47 3.23 -5.41
N PHE A 234 -16.43 3.89 -4.75
CA PHE A 234 -16.31 4.25 -3.33
C PHE A 234 -16.24 3.04 -2.39
N GLN A 235 -16.93 1.93 -2.71
CA GLN A 235 -16.84 0.69 -1.95
C GLN A 235 -15.39 0.18 -1.84
N LYS A 236 -14.72 -0.02 -2.99
CA LYS A 236 -13.33 -0.49 -3.02
C LYS A 236 -12.36 0.55 -2.43
N ALA A 237 -12.64 1.85 -2.62
CA ALA A 237 -11.87 2.91 -1.99
C ALA A 237 -11.94 2.81 -0.45
N LEU A 238 -13.14 2.60 0.09
CA LEU A 238 -13.36 2.46 1.52
C LEU A 238 -12.63 1.23 2.07
N GLU A 239 -12.69 0.09 1.39
CA GLU A 239 -11.94 -1.13 1.75
C GLU A 239 -10.42 -0.87 1.83
N LEU A 240 -9.85 -0.22 0.82
CA LEU A 240 -8.42 0.06 0.77
C LEU A 240 -8.00 1.08 1.84
N LEU A 241 -8.76 2.15 2.04
CA LEU A 241 -8.48 3.13 3.09
C LEU A 241 -8.63 2.52 4.48
N PHE A 242 -9.65 1.68 4.68
CA PHE A 242 -9.85 0.93 5.92
C PHE A 242 -8.64 0.07 6.25
N LYS A 243 -8.10 -0.67 5.27
CA LYS A 243 -6.87 -1.46 5.43
C LYS A 243 -5.70 -0.64 5.95
N VAL A 244 -5.52 0.61 5.51
CA VAL A 244 -4.48 1.52 6.02
C VAL A 244 -4.77 1.94 7.47
N VAL A 245 -6.02 2.34 7.75
CA VAL A 245 -6.46 2.83 9.06
C VAL A 245 -6.34 1.75 10.14
N THR A 246 -6.58 0.49 9.80
CA THR A 246 -6.51 -0.64 10.74
C THR A 246 -5.14 -1.33 10.77
N ALA A 247 -4.23 -0.99 9.87
CA ALA A 247 -2.92 -1.63 9.80
C ALA A 247 -2.14 -1.49 11.12
N PRO A 248 -1.37 -2.50 11.53
CA PRO A 248 -0.47 -2.39 12.67
C PRO A 248 0.54 -1.25 12.46
N MET A 249 0.65 -0.36 13.45
CA MET A 249 1.64 0.73 13.48
C MET A 249 2.00 1.08 14.91
N HIS A 250 3.28 1.36 15.16
CA HIS A 250 3.76 1.80 16.48
C HIS A 250 3.56 3.29 16.70
N LEU A 251 3.73 4.09 15.63
CA LEU A 251 3.51 5.52 15.60
C LEU A 251 2.62 5.86 14.41
N VAL A 252 1.80 6.89 14.55
CA VAL A 252 1.00 7.41 13.44
C VAL A 252 1.93 8.02 12.40
N ASN A 253 1.77 7.57 11.16
CA ASN A 253 2.49 8.12 10.00
C ASN A 253 1.58 9.02 9.16
N ALA A 254 2.18 9.89 8.35
CA ALA A 254 1.44 10.86 7.52
C ALA A 254 0.51 10.18 6.49
N ILE A 255 0.90 9.02 5.95
CA ILE A 255 0.09 8.27 4.99
C ILE A 255 -1.22 7.82 5.65
N ALA A 256 -1.15 7.27 6.85
CA ALA A 256 -2.30 6.81 7.61
C ALA A 256 -3.22 7.96 8.01
N LEU A 257 -2.64 9.12 8.35
CA LEU A 257 -3.42 10.31 8.68
C LEU A 257 -4.24 10.80 7.48
N GLU A 258 -3.58 10.94 6.33
CA GLU A 258 -4.26 11.33 5.08
C GLU A 258 -5.28 10.29 4.60
N ALA A 259 -4.99 9.00 4.82
CA ALA A 259 -5.93 7.93 4.56
C ALA A 259 -7.16 8.02 5.47
N TYR A 260 -6.99 8.33 6.75
CA TYR A 260 -8.09 8.44 7.70
C TYR A 260 -9.02 9.62 7.37
N LYS A 261 -8.47 10.79 7.02
CA LYS A 261 -9.27 11.94 6.54
C LYS A 261 -10.16 11.55 5.36
N LYS A 262 -9.58 10.87 4.36
CA LYS A 262 -10.33 10.40 3.17
C LYS A 262 -11.28 9.26 3.51
N TYR A 263 -10.94 8.38 4.44
CA TYR A 263 -11.81 7.29 4.92
C TYR A 263 -13.10 7.85 5.52
N ILE A 264 -13.01 8.89 6.35
CA ILE A 264 -14.20 9.57 6.92
C ILE A 264 -15.10 10.06 5.78
N LEU A 265 -14.54 10.84 4.85
CA LEU A 265 -15.32 11.44 3.75
C LEU A 265 -15.93 10.39 2.82
N VAL A 266 -15.19 9.33 2.49
CA VAL A 266 -15.71 8.23 1.66
C VAL A 266 -16.77 7.44 2.41
N SER A 267 -16.65 7.24 3.73
CA SER A 267 -17.70 6.62 4.54
C SER A 267 -18.99 7.44 4.52
N LEU A 268 -18.90 8.77 4.58
CA LEU A 268 -20.06 9.65 4.44
C LEU A 268 -20.75 9.46 3.08
N ILE A 269 -19.96 9.48 2.01
CA ILE A 269 -20.48 9.37 0.62
C ILE A 269 -21.11 8.00 0.36
N TYR A 270 -20.46 6.92 0.78
CA TYR A 270 -20.87 5.56 0.45
C TYR A 270 -21.82 4.94 1.47
N ASN A 271 -21.49 4.99 2.76
CA ASN A 271 -22.30 4.37 3.80
C ASN A 271 -23.42 5.28 4.32
N GLY A 272 -23.38 6.58 4.02
CA GLY A 272 -24.35 7.55 4.53
C GLY A 272 -24.32 7.75 6.05
N HIS A 273 -23.24 7.38 6.72
CA HIS A 273 -23.09 7.62 8.15
C HIS A 273 -21.61 7.67 8.55
N PHE A 274 -21.37 8.33 9.67
CA PHE A 274 -20.07 8.37 10.31
C PHE A 274 -20.11 7.68 11.67
N SER A 275 -19.09 6.87 11.95
CA SER A 275 -18.81 6.36 13.28
C SER A 275 -17.43 6.83 13.72
N ASN A 276 -17.37 7.46 14.89
CA ASN A 276 -16.13 7.93 15.48
C ASN A 276 -15.31 6.79 16.13
N SER A 277 -15.84 5.57 16.16
CA SER A 277 -15.13 4.41 16.70
C SER A 277 -14.38 3.66 15.61
N LEU A 278 -13.07 3.55 15.75
CA LEU A 278 -12.28 2.60 14.96
C LEU A 278 -12.57 1.15 15.40
N PRO A 279 -12.43 0.17 14.50
CA PRO A 279 -12.48 -1.24 14.86
C PRO A 279 -11.48 -1.60 15.96
N LYS A 280 -11.82 -2.60 16.78
CA LYS A 280 -10.94 -3.10 17.85
C LYS A 280 -9.59 -3.63 17.32
N CYS A 281 -9.55 -4.09 16.08
CA CYS A 281 -8.32 -4.56 15.43
C CYS A 281 -7.38 -3.43 14.99
N ALA A 282 -7.82 -2.16 14.98
CA ALA A 282 -6.95 -1.04 14.68
C ALA A 282 -5.85 -0.89 15.74
N SER A 283 -4.68 -0.39 15.34
CA SER A 283 -3.56 -0.18 16.26
C SER A 283 -3.92 0.78 17.40
N THR A 284 -3.30 0.57 18.57
CA THR A 284 -3.45 1.48 19.73
C THR A 284 -2.97 2.90 19.41
N ALA A 285 -1.94 3.03 18.56
CA ALA A 285 -1.46 4.31 18.06
C ALA A 285 -2.55 5.05 17.26
N ALA A 286 -3.22 4.37 16.33
CA ALA A 286 -4.32 4.94 15.56
C ALA A 286 -5.49 5.36 16.47
N GLN A 287 -5.95 4.46 17.35
CA GLN A 287 -7.06 4.71 18.26
C GLN A 287 -6.84 5.92 19.17
N ARG A 288 -5.61 6.14 19.64
CA ARG A 288 -5.30 7.27 20.53
C ARG A 288 -5.13 8.60 19.81
N ASN A 289 -4.57 8.60 18.60
CA ASN A 289 -4.05 9.82 17.99
C ASN A 289 -4.89 10.36 16.84
N PHE A 290 -5.58 9.51 16.07
CA PHE A 290 -6.35 9.98 14.90
C PHE A 290 -7.44 10.99 15.27
N LYS A 291 -8.06 10.83 16.44
CA LYS A 291 -9.08 11.78 16.93
C LYS A 291 -8.53 13.19 17.10
N GLY A 292 -7.31 13.32 17.64
CA GLY A 292 -6.68 14.63 17.85
C GLY A 292 -6.23 15.31 16.56
N PHE A 293 -5.71 14.54 15.60
CA PHE A 293 -5.17 15.10 14.35
C PHE A 293 -6.22 15.35 13.26
N CYS A 294 -7.40 14.76 13.35
CA CYS A 294 -8.46 14.86 12.33
C CYS A 294 -9.75 15.50 12.86
N LEU A 295 -9.66 16.40 13.85
CA LEU A 295 -10.83 17.02 14.50
C LEU A 295 -11.80 17.64 13.49
N THR A 296 -11.32 18.47 12.56
CA THR A 296 -12.15 19.12 11.53
C THR A 296 -12.95 18.11 10.69
N TYR A 297 -12.36 16.96 10.35
CA TYR A 297 -13.05 15.91 9.58
C TYR A 297 -14.05 15.13 10.43
N ILE A 298 -13.76 14.93 11.72
CA ILE A 298 -14.66 14.29 12.67
C ILE A 298 -15.87 15.18 12.94
N GLU A 299 -15.68 16.50 13.06
CA GLU A 299 -16.77 17.47 13.19
C GLU A 299 -17.70 17.45 11.98
N VAL A 300 -17.13 17.42 10.76
CA VAL A 300 -17.90 17.21 9.53
C VAL A 300 -18.71 15.91 9.60
N GLY A 301 -18.09 14.81 10.04
CA GLY A 301 -18.79 13.53 10.18
C GLY A 301 -19.92 13.55 11.22
N ASN A 302 -19.71 14.22 12.35
CA ASN A 302 -20.73 14.36 13.39
C ASN A 302 -21.89 15.22 12.92
N CYS A 303 -21.62 16.38 12.33
CA CYS A 303 -22.63 17.28 11.77
C CYS A 303 -23.43 16.59 10.65
N TYR A 304 -22.77 15.81 9.79
CA TYR A 304 -23.43 15.00 8.77
C TYR A 304 -24.47 14.03 9.35
N ASN A 305 -24.18 13.40 10.51
CA ASN A 305 -25.10 12.47 11.14
C ASN A 305 -26.40 13.14 11.60
N GLU A 306 -26.34 14.39 12.08
CA GLU A 306 -27.51 15.19 12.48
C GLU A 306 -28.47 15.41 11.30
N GLY A 307 -27.91 15.56 10.10
CA GLY A 307 -28.66 15.61 8.85
C GLY A 307 -29.17 16.98 8.44
N LYS A 308 -28.73 18.05 9.12
CA LYS A 308 -29.02 19.44 8.77
C LYS A 308 -27.98 19.92 7.76
N ILE A 309 -28.43 20.36 6.60
CA ILE A 309 -27.52 20.66 5.49
C ILE A 309 -26.89 22.04 5.67
N ASP A 310 -27.67 23.04 6.08
CA ASP A 310 -27.17 24.41 6.27
C ASP A 310 -26.03 24.49 7.28
N GLU A 311 -26.14 23.74 8.39
CA GLU A 311 -25.10 23.66 9.42
C GLU A 311 -23.83 22.98 8.89
N LEU A 312 -23.99 21.92 8.10
CA LEU A 312 -22.86 21.22 7.48
C LEU A 312 -22.15 22.10 6.44
N GLU A 313 -22.91 22.82 5.61
CA GLU A 313 -22.37 23.75 4.63
C GLU A 313 -21.62 24.91 5.30
N ALA A 314 -22.21 25.50 6.34
CA ALA A 314 -21.57 26.56 7.11
C ALA A 314 -20.24 26.08 7.73
N LEU A 315 -20.21 24.86 8.30
CA LEU A 315 -18.99 24.25 8.83
C LEU A 315 -17.94 24.06 7.74
N VAL A 316 -18.33 23.55 6.57
CA VAL A 316 -17.41 23.32 5.45
C VAL A 316 -16.84 24.63 4.92
N VAL A 317 -17.64 25.70 4.86
CA VAL A 317 -17.17 27.04 4.47
C VAL A 317 -16.21 27.60 5.51
N ALA A 318 -16.54 27.50 6.80
CA ALA A 318 -15.70 27.99 7.89
C ALA A 318 -14.31 27.32 7.92
N SER A 319 -14.24 26.03 7.59
CA SER A 319 -13.00 25.24 7.57
C SER A 319 -12.42 25.00 6.17
N SER A 320 -12.82 25.78 5.15
CA SER A 320 -12.40 25.55 3.75
C SER A 320 -10.89 25.54 3.57
N SER A 321 -10.16 26.40 4.29
CA SER A 321 -8.69 26.48 4.21
C SER A 321 -8.00 25.18 4.63
N ASP A 322 -8.55 24.47 5.62
CA ASP A 322 -7.99 23.20 6.10
C ASP A 322 -8.16 22.10 5.03
N PHE A 323 -9.32 22.06 4.39
CA PHE A 323 -9.61 21.09 3.33
C PHE A 323 -8.84 21.36 2.04
N GLU A 324 -8.57 22.62 1.73
CA GLU A 324 -7.71 23.02 0.60
C GLU A 324 -6.26 22.62 0.84
N LYS A 325 -5.73 22.89 2.04
CA LYS A 325 -4.38 22.48 2.44
C LYS A 325 -4.18 20.97 2.31
N ASP A 326 -5.19 20.19 2.66
CA ASP A 326 -5.17 18.73 2.56
C ASP A 326 -5.56 18.19 1.16
N ASN A 327 -5.87 19.06 0.20
CA ASN A 327 -6.37 18.72 -1.14
C ASN A 327 -7.62 17.83 -1.16
N ASN A 328 -8.50 17.99 -0.16
CA ASN A 328 -9.71 17.18 0.02
C ASN A 328 -11.02 17.96 -0.22
N LEU A 329 -10.96 19.27 -0.50
CA LEU A 329 -12.15 20.12 -0.64
C LEU A 329 -13.21 19.55 -1.61
N GLY A 330 -12.79 19.03 -2.76
CA GLY A 330 -13.71 18.43 -3.73
C GLY A 330 -14.41 17.16 -3.23
N LEU A 331 -13.77 16.41 -2.33
CA LEU A 331 -14.35 15.22 -1.70
C LEU A 331 -15.30 15.62 -0.55
N VAL A 332 -14.98 16.67 0.20
CA VAL A 332 -15.87 17.24 1.22
C VAL A 332 -17.17 17.74 0.58
N LYS A 333 -17.09 18.47 -0.54
CA LYS A 333 -18.28 18.91 -1.29
C LYS A 333 -19.14 17.74 -1.78
N GLN A 334 -18.51 16.63 -2.18
CA GLN A 334 -19.25 15.41 -2.52
C GLN A 334 -19.91 14.77 -1.30
N ALA A 335 -19.27 14.81 -0.12
CA ALA A 335 -19.90 14.37 1.13
C ALA A 335 -21.13 15.23 1.44
N VAL A 336 -21.05 16.56 1.37
CA VAL A 336 -22.22 17.45 1.53
C VAL A 336 -23.33 17.08 0.53
N SER A 337 -23.00 16.96 -0.76
CA SER A 337 -23.98 16.58 -1.79
C SER A 337 -24.63 15.21 -1.53
N SER A 338 -23.89 14.26 -0.97
CA SER A 338 -24.43 12.95 -0.60
C SER A 338 -25.48 13.02 0.51
N LEU A 339 -25.46 14.07 1.34
CA LEU A 339 -26.42 14.22 2.44
C LEU A 339 -27.85 14.42 1.93
N TYR A 340 -28.03 15.15 0.83
CA TYR A 340 -29.33 15.29 0.17
C TYR A 340 -29.92 13.93 -0.21
N LYS A 341 -29.10 13.11 -0.90
CA LYS A 341 -29.48 11.75 -1.29
C LYS A 341 -29.82 10.89 -0.06
N ARG A 342 -29.02 10.98 1.00
CA ARG A 342 -29.28 10.29 2.26
C ARG A 342 -30.61 10.71 2.89
N ASN A 343 -30.87 12.01 2.97
CA ASN A 343 -32.09 12.53 3.59
C ASN A 343 -33.32 12.07 2.82
N ILE A 344 -33.28 12.08 1.47
CA ILE A 344 -34.34 11.50 0.62
C ILE A 344 -34.50 9.99 0.89
N LEU A 345 -33.39 9.23 0.98
CA LEU A 345 -33.43 7.80 1.29
C LEU A 345 -34.08 7.52 2.65
N ARG A 346 -33.90 8.39 3.66
CA ARG A 346 -34.58 8.25 4.95
C ARG A 346 -36.10 8.49 4.87
N LEU A 347 -36.57 9.26 3.89
CA LEU A 347 -38.00 9.48 3.66
C LEU A 347 -38.67 8.21 3.13
N THR A 348 -37.98 7.41 2.30
CA THR A 348 -38.53 6.15 1.77
C THR A 348 -38.84 5.13 2.86
N GLN A 349 -38.15 5.20 4.00
CA GLN A 349 -38.37 4.32 5.15
C GLN A 349 -39.61 4.72 5.98
N LYS A 350 -40.10 5.95 5.85
CA LYS A 350 -41.19 6.50 6.67
C LYS A 350 -42.47 6.75 5.88
N TYR A 351 -42.34 7.00 4.58
CA TYR A 351 -43.44 7.42 3.73
C TYR A 351 -43.57 6.48 2.54
N LEU A 352 -44.80 6.11 2.20
CA LEU A 352 -45.11 5.40 0.96
C LEU A 352 -45.29 6.37 -0.21
N THR A 353 -45.88 7.54 0.04
CA THR A 353 -46.13 8.57 -0.97
C THR A 353 -45.94 9.93 -0.33
N LEU A 354 -45.24 10.84 -1.00
CA LEU A 354 -44.90 12.16 -0.49
C LEU A 354 -44.91 13.19 -1.63
N SER A 355 -45.32 14.42 -1.38
CA SER A 355 -45.29 15.47 -2.40
C SER A 355 -43.85 15.94 -2.67
N LEU A 356 -43.57 16.40 -3.89
CA LEU A 356 -42.28 16.98 -4.25
C LEU A 356 -41.96 18.24 -3.44
N GLN A 357 -42.98 19.01 -3.05
CA GLN A 357 -42.81 20.18 -2.21
C GLN A 357 -42.45 19.79 -0.76
N ASP A 358 -43.08 18.75 -0.22
CA ASP A 358 -42.75 18.24 1.11
C ASP A 358 -41.34 17.65 1.16
N ILE A 359 -40.92 16.93 0.10
CA ILE A 359 -39.53 16.47 -0.05
C ILE A 359 -38.59 17.68 -0.04
N ALA A 360 -38.89 18.72 -0.82
CA ALA A 360 -38.05 19.92 -0.86
C ALA A 360 -37.95 20.58 0.52
N ASN A 361 -39.06 20.74 1.23
CA ASN A 361 -39.09 21.34 2.56
C ASN A 361 -38.33 20.50 3.60
N MET A 362 -38.52 19.17 3.60
CA MET A 362 -37.88 18.28 4.58
C MET A 362 -36.38 18.10 4.33
N VAL A 363 -35.94 18.21 3.08
CA VAL A 363 -34.53 18.04 2.68
C VAL A 363 -33.83 19.38 2.47
N GLN A 364 -34.49 20.50 2.75
CA GLN A 364 -33.94 21.86 2.61
C GLN A 364 -33.48 22.18 1.16
N LEU A 365 -34.25 21.74 0.17
CA LEU A 365 -34.04 22.10 -1.24
C LEU A 365 -34.81 23.37 -1.60
N ALA A 366 -34.34 24.10 -2.61
CA ALA A 366 -34.93 25.39 -2.97
C ALA A 366 -36.30 25.26 -3.65
N SER A 367 -36.58 24.13 -4.31
CA SER A 367 -37.85 23.96 -5.03
C SER A 367 -38.26 22.50 -5.23
N ALA A 368 -39.55 22.29 -5.48
CA ALA A 368 -40.08 20.98 -5.91
C ALA A 368 -39.41 20.44 -7.19
N LYS A 369 -38.96 21.33 -8.10
CA LYS A 369 -38.23 20.93 -9.31
C LYS A 369 -36.84 20.37 -8.99
N GLU A 370 -36.17 20.95 -8.00
CA GLU A 370 -34.87 20.47 -7.54
C GLU A 370 -35.02 19.12 -6.83
N ALA A 371 -36.07 18.96 -6.01
CA ALA A 371 -36.44 17.67 -5.42
C ALA A 371 -36.71 16.61 -6.50
N GLU A 372 -37.47 16.96 -7.55
CA GLU A 372 -37.74 16.06 -8.68
C GLU A 372 -36.44 15.62 -9.36
N MET A 373 -35.52 16.55 -9.62
CA MET A 373 -34.22 16.27 -10.23
C MET A 373 -33.39 15.30 -9.37
N HIS A 374 -33.33 15.51 -8.05
CA HIS A 374 -32.61 14.60 -7.15
C HIS A 374 -33.25 13.21 -7.11
N VAL A 375 -34.57 13.12 -6.99
CA VAL A 375 -35.30 11.84 -6.98
C VAL A 375 -35.06 11.10 -8.30
N LEU A 376 -35.16 11.79 -9.43
CA LEU A 376 -34.93 11.20 -10.76
C LEU A 376 -33.49 10.67 -10.91
N GLN A 377 -32.49 11.42 -10.44
CA GLN A 377 -31.10 10.97 -10.45
C GLN A 377 -30.90 9.74 -9.56
N MET A 378 -31.52 9.70 -8.37
CA MET A 378 -31.44 8.53 -7.48
C MET A 378 -32.12 7.28 -8.07
N ILE A 379 -33.20 7.45 -8.85
CA ILE A 379 -33.83 6.34 -9.58
C ILE A 379 -32.89 5.84 -10.70
N GLN A 380 -32.31 6.74 -11.48
CA GLN A 380 -31.37 6.39 -12.56
C GLN A 380 -30.11 5.69 -12.03
N ASP A 381 -29.60 6.14 -10.89
CA ASP A 381 -28.43 5.54 -10.22
C ASP A 381 -28.79 4.20 -9.52
N GLY A 382 -30.05 3.78 -9.52
CA GLY A 382 -30.52 2.55 -8.86
C GLY A 382 -30.49 2.61 -7.33
N GLN A 383 -30.51 3.82 -6.75
CA GLN A 383 -30.42 4.03 -5.29
C GLN A 383 -31.77 3.96 -4.58
N ILE A 384 -32.85 4.32 -5.30
CA ILE A 384 -34.24 4.21 -4.81
C ILE A 384 -35.13 3.70 -5.94
N HIS A 385 -36.18 2.98 -5.57
CA HIS A 385 -37.27 2.62 -6.48
C HIS A 385 -38.46 3.53 -6.18
N ALA A 386 -38.82 4.38 -7.14
CA ALA A 386 -39.91 5.32 -6.97
C ALA A 386 -40.57 5.68 -8.31
N LEU A 387 -41.83 6.09 -8.26
CA LEU A 387 -42.59 6.62 -9.39
C LEU A 387 -42.93 8.08 -9.15
N ILE A 388 -42.65 8.93 -10.14
CA ILE A 388 -42.94 10.37 -10.09
C ILE A 388 -44.22 10.63 -10.89
N ASN A 389 -45.24 11.16 -10.23
CA ASN A 389 -46.45 11.66 -10.89
C ASN A 389 -46.38 13.19 -10.99
N GLN A 390 -46.00 13.69 -12.16
CA GLN A 390 -45.86 15.12 -12.43
C GLN A 390 -47.20 15.88 -12.41
N LYS A 391 -48.33 15.22 -12.69
CA LYS A 391 -49.65 15.88 -12.69
C LYS A 391 -50.07 16.26 -11.28
N ASP A 392 -49.84 15.35 -10.34
CA ASP A 392 -50.23 15.52 -8.94
C ASP A 392 -49.07 16.07 -8.07
N GLY A 393 -47.85 16.14 -8.62
CA GLY A 393 -46.66 16.58 -7.89
C GLY A 393 -46.23 15.61 -6.78
N MET A 394 -46.52 14.31 -6.94
CA MET A 394 -46.33 13.29 -5.92
C MET A 394 -45.27 12.27 -6.33
N VAL A 395 -44.49 11.78 -5.36
CA VAL A 395 -43.55 10.67 -5.50
C VAL A 395 -44.09 9.49 -4.69
N ARG A 396 -44.25 8.34 -5.34
CA ARG A 396 -44.60 7.07 -4.69
C ARG A 396 -43.35 6.21 -4.59
N PHE A 397 -42.92 5.91 -3.37
CA PHE A 397 -41.81 5.01 -3.11
C PHE A 397 -42.27 3.56 -3.26
N LEU A 398 -41.44 2.74 -3.89
CA LEU A 398 -41.67 1.32 -4.14
C LEU A 398 -40.64 0.48 -3.39
N GLU A 399 -40.97 -0.78 -3.17
CA GLU A 399 -40.01 -1.79 -2.74
C GLU A 399 -39.10 -2.20 -3.91
N ASP A 400 -37.96 -2.80 -3.58
CA ASP A 400 -37.03 -3.34 -4.57
C ASP A 400 -37.76 -4.35 -5.47
N PRO A 401 -37.77 -4.14 -6.81
CA PRO A 401 -38.44 -5.03 -7.74
C PRO A 401 -37.74 -6.39 -7.91
N GLU A 402 -36.52 -6.58 -7.39
CA GLU A 402 -35.77 -7.81 -7.53
C GLU A 402 -36.47 -8.99 -6.85
N GLN A 403 -36.79 -10.03 -7.62
CA GLN A 403 -37.51 -11.22 -7.16
C GLN A 403 -36.60 -12.45 -7.02
N TYR A 404 -35.29 -12.32 -7.32
CA TYR A 404 -34.30 -13.40 -7.27
C TYR A 404 -34.62 -14.58 -8.20
N LYS A 405 -35.30 -14.31 -9.33
CA LYS A 405 -35.75 -15.33 -10.30
C LYS A 405 -35.11 -15.18 -11.68
N THR A 406 -34.33 -14.13 -11.88
CA THR A 406 -33.73 -13.81 -13.18
C THR A 406 -32.48 -14.65 -13.44
N SER A 407 -32.18 -14.90 -14.72
CA SER A 407 -30.92 -15.55 -15.12
C SER A 407 -29.71 -14.73 -14.67
N GLU A 408 -29.83 -13.40 -14.73
CA GLU A 408 -28.79 -12.47 -14.25
C GLU A 408 -28.48 -12.71 -12.76
N MET A 409 -29.50 -12.90 -11.92
CA MET A 409 -29.27 -13.16 -10.50
C MET A 409 -28.63 -14.54 -10.25
N ILE A 410 -28.94 -15.54 -11.07
CA ILE A 410 -28.27 -16.84 -11.03
C ILE A 410 -26.77 -16.68 -11.35
N GLU A 411 -26.42 -15.89 -12.37
CA GLU A 411 -25.02 -15.60 -12.72
C GLU A 411 -24.28 -14.84 -11.61
N ILE A 412 -24.94 -13.86 -10.99
CA ILE A 412 -24.39 -13.15 -9.83
C ILE A 412 -24.15 -14.13 -8.66
N MET A 413 -25.13 -14.99 -8.36
CA MET A 413 -25.00 -16.01 -7.31
C MET A 413 -23.87 -16.99 -7.59
N ASP A 414 -23.76 -17.51 -8.82
CA ASP A 414 -22.66 -18.40 -9.20
C ASP A 414 -21.31 -17.70 -9.05
N SER A 415 -21.18 -16.44 -9.50
CA SER A 415 -19.96 -15.65 -9.32
C SER A 415 -19.56 -15.50 -7.85
N VAL A 416 -20.52 -15.24 -6.96
CA VAL A 416 -20.29 -15.15 -5.50
C VAL A 416 -19.89 -16.51 -4.93
N ILE A 417 -20.51 -17.60 -5.37
CA ILE A 417 -20.17 -18.97 -4.97
C ILE A 417 -18.74 -19.31 -5.39
N GLN A 418 -18.36 -19.06 -6.65
CA GLN A 418 -17.01 -19.31 -7.15
C GLN A 418 -15.96 -18.52 -6.36
N ARG A 419 -16.23 -17.24 -6.06
CA ARG A 419 -15.35 -16.41 -5.23
C ARG A 419 -15.21 -16.98 -3.82
N THR A 420 -16.30 -17.45 -3.22
CA THR A 420 -16.30 -18.05 -1.88
C THR A 420 -15.52 -19.37 -1.83
N ILE A 421 -15.66 -20.21 -2.86
CA ILE A 421 -14.87 -21.43 -3.03
C ILE A 421 -13.38 -21.09 -3.15
N GLY A 422 -13.03 -20.06 -3.95
CA GLY A 422 -11.65 -19.57 -4.06
C GLY A 422 -11.06 -19.15 -2.71
N LEU A 423 -11.82 -18.36 -1.95
CA LEU A 423 -11.41 -17.94 -0.61
C LEU A 423 -11.26 -19.12 0.36
N SER A 424 -12.15 -20.12 0.30
CA SER A 424 -12.04 -21.32 1.12
C SER A 424 -10.76 -22.11 0.82
N LYS A 425 -10.38 -22.24 -0.46
CA LYS A 425 -9.12 -22.88 -0.85
C LYS A 425 -7.91 -22.12 -0.30
N ASP A 426 -7.95 -20.79 -0.31
CA ASP A 426 -6.87 -19.97 0.21
C ASP A 426 -6.72 -20.11 1.73
N ILE A 427 -7.84 -20.16 2.46
CA ILE A 427 -7.83 -20.40 3.91
C ILE A 427 -7.26 -21.77 4.23
N LEU A 428 -7.65 -22.82 3.49
CA LEU A 428 -7.11 -24.17 3.68
C LEU A 428 -5.60 -24.22 3.42
N ALA A 429 -5.12 -23.56 2.36
CA ALA A 429 -3.70 -23.49 2.06
C ALA A 429 -2.91 -22.75 3.16
N MET A 430 -3.48 -21.68 3.73
CA MET A 430 -2.87 -20.97 4.87
C MET A 430 -2.85 -21.85 6.13
N ASP A 431 -3.93 -22.58 6.41
CA ASP A 431 -4.01 -23.50 7.57
C ASP A 431 -3.01 -24.65 7.46
N GLU A 432 -2.86 -25.23 6.26
CA GLU A 432 -1.84 -26.26 5.99
C GLU A 432 -0.43 -25.71 6.19
N SER A 433 -0.13 -24.54 5.62
CA SER A 433 1.17 -23.88 5.79
C SER A 433 1.51 -23.58 7.25
N LEU A 434 0.52 -23.14 8.05
CA LEU A 434 0.70 -22.89 9.48
C LEU A 434 0.86 -24.20 10.27
N SER A 435 0.10 -25.24 9.92
CA SER A 435 0.17 -26.55 10.55
C SER A 435 1.52 -27.23 10.36
N CYS A 436 2.22 -26.92 9.27
CA CYS A 436 3.57 -27.40 9.00
C CYS A 436 4.68 -26.49 9.53
N ASP A 437 4.37 -25.32 10.12
CA ASP A 437 5.38 -24.40 10.63
C ASP A 437 6.07 -24.96 11.89
N PRO A 438 7.41 -25.14 11.89
CA PRO A 438 8.16 -25.66 13.03
C PRO A 438 7.96 -24.85 14.32
N LEU A 439 7.79 -23.53 14.22
CA LEU A 439 7.56 -22.65 15.38
C LEU A 439 6.16 -22.88 15.98
N TYR A 440 5.16 -23.06 15.12
CA TYR A 440 3.80 -23.38 15.53
C TYR A 440 3.74 -24.75 16.20
N LEU A 441 4.28 -25.79 15.55
CA LEU A 441 4.36 -27.14 16.09
C LEU A 441 5.12 -27.20 17.41
N GLY A 442 6.22 -26.44 17.52
CA GLY A 442 6.99 -26.33 18.77
C GLY A 442 6.19 -25.71 19.92
N LYS A 443 5.31 -24.74 19.65
CA LYS A 443 4.45 -24.13 20.67
C LYS A 443 3.28 -25.04 21.05
N VAL A 444 2.58 -25.60 20.07
CA VAL A 444 1.44 -26.52 20.30
C VAL A 444 1.90 -27.78 21.03
N GLY A 445 3.07 -28.33 20.67
CA GLY A 445 3.67 -29.46 21.39
C GLY A 445 3.97 -29.15 22.86
N ARG A 446 4.46 -27.94 23.17
CA ARG A 446 4.70 -27.49 24.56
C ARG A 446 3.41 -27.22 25.33
N GLU A 447 2.37 -26.67 24.69
CA GLU A 447 1.06 -26.48 25.31
C GLU A 447 0.36 -27.81 25.60
N ARG A 448 0.49 -28.83 24.74
CA ARG A 448 0.02 -30.19 25.03
C ARG A 448 0.71 -30.81 26.25
N GLN A 449 2.01 -30.60 26.41
CA GLN A 449 2.75 -31.07 27.60
C GLN A 449 2.40 -30.32 28.90
N ARG A 450 1.90 -29.07 28.82
CA ARG A 450 1.49 -28.28 29.99
C ARG A 450 0.22 -28.80 30.67
N TYR A 451 -0.59 -29.60 29.98
CA TYR A 451 -1.79 -30.24 30.54
C TYR A 451 -1.52 -31.66 31.07
N ASP A 452 -0.29 -32.16 30.96
CA ASP A 452 0.07 -33.55 31.27
C ASP A 452 0.84 -33.69 32.61
N PHE A 453 0.59 -32.78 33.56
CA PHE A 453 1.05 -32.92 34.94
C PHE A 453 -0.11 -32.78 35.92
N GLY A 454 -0.62 -33.94 36.30
CA GLY A 454 -1.54 -34.16 37.40
C GLY A 454 -1.64 -35.66 37.64
N ASP A 455 -0.67 -36.20 38.38
CA ASP A 455 -0.77 -37.48 39.07
C ASP A 455 -1.98 -37.44 40.03
N ASP A 456 -3.19 -37.65 39.50
CA ASP A 456 -4.32 -38.15 40.29
C ASP A 456 -4.51 -39.62 39.92
N PHE A 457 -3.58 -40.43 40.45
CA PHE A 457 -3.83 -41.85 40.71
C PHE A 457 -4.93 -41.96 41.77
N ASP A 458 -6.19 -41.75 41.40
CA ASP A 458 -7.30 -42.27 42.18
C ASP A 458 -7.52 -43.73 41.78
N THR A 459 -6.93 -44.58 42.62
CA THR A 459 -7.11 -46.02 42.69
C THR A 459 -8.55 -46.44 42.44
N VAL A 460 -8.76 -47.21 41.38
CA VAL A 460 -9.95 -48.04 41.15
C VAL A 460 -10.20 -48.87 42.41
N PRO A 461 -11.38 -48.78 43.07
CA PRO A 461 -11.72 -49.72 44.13
C PRO A 461 -11.95 -51.10 43.52
N GLN A 462 -10.96 -51.98 43.63
CA GLN A 462 -11.16 -53.41 43.46
C GLN A 462 -12.06 -53.92 44.59
N LYS A 463 -13.32 -54.22 44.25
CA LYS A 463 -14.07 -55.44 44.61
C LYS A 463 -15.56 -55.15 44.61
N PHE A 464 -16.30 -55.85 43.77
CA PHE A 464 -17.37 -56.74 44.24
C PHE A 464 -17.42 -57.94 43.29
N SER A 465 -17.26 -59.13 43.87
CA SER A 465 -17.55 -60.42 43.25
C SER A 465 -18.63 -61.10 44.07
N MET A 466 -19.67 -61.56 43.35
CA MET A 466 -20.91 -62.22 43.76
C MET A 466 -22.00 -61.34 44.37
#